data_AF-A0A6I5RWC3-F1
#
_entry.id   AF-A0A6I5RWC3-F1
#
_cell.length_a   1.000
_cell.length_b   1.000
_cell.length_c   1.000
_cell.angle_alpha   90.00
_cell.angle_beta   90.00
_cell.angle_gamma   90.00
#
_symmetry.space_group_name_H-M   'P 1'
#
loop_
_entity.id
_entity.type
_entity.pdbx_description
1 polymer ?
#
loop_
_entity_poly.entity_id
_entity_poly.type
_entity_poly.pdbx_seq_one_letter_code
_entity_poly.pdbx_strand_id
1 'polypeptide(L)'
;AAEIEDAKAKGVLLSVHLKATMMKVSDPIMFGQIVAEYYQDALNKHADVLEQIGFNLNNGIGDLYARIKALPAEKQAEIEADIQAVYAVRPALAMVNSDKGITNLHVPSDVIVDASMPAMIRDSGKMWNTEGQLQDTKAVIPDRCYATIYQAVIEDCKKHGAFDPTTM
;
A
#
# COMPACT_ATOMS: atom_id res chain seq x y z
N ALA A 1 5.29 9.82 -6.26
CA ALA A 1 6.67 10.28 -6.08
C ALA A 1 7.00 10.74 -4.66
N ALA A 2 6.71 11.99 -4.27
CA ALA A 2 7.28 12.61 -3.07
C ALA A 2 7.09 11.82 -1.77
N GLU A 3 5.87 11.32 -1.51
CA GLU A 3 5.57 10.56 -0.29
C GLU A 3 6.29 9.20 -0.21
N ILE A 4 6.61 8.59 -1.34
CA ILE A 4 7.38 7.34 -1.41
C ILE A 4 8.83 7.62 -0.98
N GLU A 5 9.42 8.69 -1.50
CA GLU A 5 10.78 9.11 -1.14
C GLU A 5 10.88 9.53 0.33
N ASP A 6 9.90 10.28 0.83
CA ASP A 6 9.87 10.69 2.24
C ASP A 6 9.69 9.49 3.20
N ALA A 7 8.86 8.51 2.85
CA ALA A 7 8.72 7.28 3.64
C ALA A 7 10.05 6.52 3.73
N LYS A 8 10.76 6.41 2.60
CA LYS A 8 12.08 5.76 2.53
C LYS A 8 13.11 6.51 3.36
N ALA A 9 13.18 7.83 3.20
CA ALA A 9 14.12 8.68 3.93
C ALA A 9 13.92 8.60 5.46
N LYS A 10 12.68 8.42 5.91
CA LYS A 10 12.33 8.28 7.34
C LYS A 10 12.40 6.85 7.86
N GLY A 11 12.61 5.85 7.00
CA GLY A 11 12.62 4.44 7.41
C GLY A 11 11.28 3.95 7.98
N VAL A 12 10.16 4.54 7.53
CA VAL A 12 8.81 4.16 7.94
C VAL A 12 8.13 3.35 6.84
N LEU A 13 7.12 2.56 7.22
CA LEU A 13 6.27 1.89 6.24
C LEU A 13 5.53 2.92 5.38
N LEU A 14 5.30 2.59 4.12
CA LEU A 14 4.34 3.27 3.28
C LEU A 14 3.01 2.50 3.33
N SER A 15 1.92 3.18 3.68
CA SER A 15 0.57 2.62 3.63
C SER A 15 -0.41 3.52 2.89
N VAL A 16 -1.41 2.93 2.26
CA VAL A 16 -2.43 3.57 1.43
C VAL A 16 -3.80 3.23 1.99
N HIS A 17 -4.59 4.25 2.27
CA HIS A 17 -5.89 4.11 2.90
C HIS A 17 -6.97 4.77 2.04
N LEU A 18 -7.74 3.94 1.32
CA LEU A 18 -8.81 4.35 0.40
C LEU A 18 -10.10 3.59 0.71
N LYS A 19 -11.19 3.86 -0.03
CA LYS A 19 -12.49 3.18 0.12
C LYS A 19 -12.97 2.59 -1.21
N ALA A 20 -12.09 1.84 -1.88
CA ALA A 20 -12.26 1.37 -3.26
C ALA A 20 -13.53 0.55 -3.56
N THR A 21 -14.07 -0.16 -2.56
CA THR A 21 -15.32 -0.93 -2.72
C THR A 21 -16.55 -0.04 -2.84
N MET A 22 -16.61 1.06 -2.08
CA MET A 22 -17.74 1.98 -2.06
C MET A 22 -17.57 3.07 -3.13
N MET A 23 -16.38 3.65 -3.21
CA MET A 23 -16.00 4.66 -4.19
C MET A 23 -15.52 4.00 -5.50
N LYS A 24 -16.39 3.17 -6.08
CA LYS A 24 -16.10 2.21 -7.17
C LYS A 24 -15.47 2.77 -8.46
N VAL A 25 -15.40 4.09 -8.61
CA VAL A 25 -14.82 4.75 -9.79
C VAL A 25 -13.54 5.48 -9.42
N SER A 26 -13.59 6.42 -8.48
CA SER A 26 -12.46 7.29 -8.14
C SER A 26 -11.31 6.52 -7.48
N ASP A 27 -11.63 5.72 -6.48
CA ASP A 27 -10.63 5.13 -5.59
C ASP A 27 -9.82 4.03 -6.26
N PRO A 28 -10.41 3.14 -7.09
CA PRO A 28 -9.61 2.21 -7.90
C PRO A 28 -8.65 2.91 -8.85
N ILE A 29 -9.01 4.07 -9.43
CA ILE A 29 -8.13 4.85 -10.30
C ILE A 29 -6.96 5.45 -9.49
N MET A 30 -7.24 6.07 -8.34
CA MET A 30 -6.19 6.58 -7.45
C MET A 30 -5.26 5.47 -6.97
N PHE A 31 -5.82 4.32 -6.59
CA PHE A 31 -5.05 3.15 -6.20
C PHE A 31 -4.13 2.68 -7.35
N GLY A 32 -4.67 2.58 -8.57
CA GLY A 32 -3.91 2.23 -9.75
C GLY A 32 -2.76 3.19 -10.05
N GLN A 33 -2.94 4.50 -9.85
CA GLN A 33 -1.86 5.48 -10.00
C GLN A 33 -0.75 5.28 -8.95
N ILE A 34 -1.11 4.93 -7.71
CA ILE A 34 -0.13 4.64 -6.66
C ILE A 34 0.65 3.35 -6.99
N VAL A 35 -0.03 2.31 -7.48
CA VAL A 35 0.61 1.07 -7.95
C VAL A 35 1.56 1.38 -9.12
N ALA A 36 1.10 2.15 -10.12
CA ALA A 36 1.89 2.53 -11.28
C ALA A 36 3.20 3.24 -10.89
N GLU A 37 3.10 4.19 -9.97
CA GLU A 37 4.24 4.95 -9.48
C GLU A 37 5.20 4.10 -8.62
N TYR A 38 4.67 3.26 -7.72
CA TYR A 38 5.49 2.46 -6.83
C TYR A 38 6.33 1.44 -7.61
N TYR A 39 5.71 0.75 -8.58
CA TYR A 39 6.35 -0.28 -9.42
C TYR A 39 6.82 0.22 -10.79
N GLN A 40 6.95 1.54 -10.97
CA GLN A 40 7.17 2.19 -12.26
C GLN A 40 8.30 1.54 -13.09
N ASP A 41 9.45 1.23 -12.47
CA ASP A 41 10.60 0.66 -13.17
C ASP A 41 10.29 -0.71 -13.79
N ALA A 42 9.66 -1.61 -13.03
CA ALA A 42 9.28 -2.94 -13.50
C ALA A 42 8.14 -2.87 -14.52
N LEU A 43 7.13 -2.03 -14.27
CA LEU A 43 5.97 -1.90 -15.15
C LEU A 43 6.34 -1.32 -16.52
N ASN A 44 7.22 -0.31 -16.55
CA ASN A 44 7.70 0.29 -17.79
C ASN A 44 8.54 -0.69 -18.61
N LYS A 45 9.41 -1.49 -17.95
CA LYS A 45 10.22 -2.51 -18.62
C LYS A 45 9.37 -3.59 -19.30
N HIS A 46 8.22 -3.92 -18.73
CA HIS A 46 7.34 -5.00 -19.20
C HIS A 46 6.03 -4.52 -19.83
N ALA A 47 5.93 -3.25 -20.23
CA ALA A 47 4.68 -2.63 -20.66
C ALA A 47 3.94 -3.45 -21.73
N ASP A 48 4.62 -3.83 -22.81
CA ASP A 48 4.00 -4.55 -23.94
C ASP A 48 3.41 -5.91 -23.52
N VAL A 49 4.13 -6.69 -22.69
CA VAL A 49 3.65 -8.00 -22.24
C VAL A 49 2.52 -7.87 -21.22
N LEU A 50 2.59 -6.86 -20.36
CA LEU A 50 1.54 -6.57 -19.38
C LEU A 50 0.24 -6.13 -20.06
N GLU A 51 0.33 -5.34 -21.14
CA GLU A 51 -0.82 -4.99 -21.98
C GLU A 51 -1.44 -6.23 -22.63
N GLN A 52 -0.61 -7.11 -23.21
CA GLN A 52 -1.07 -8.35 -23.88
C GLN A 52 -1.82 -9.30 -22.93
N ILE A 53 -1.39 -9.42 -21.68
CA ILE A 53 -2.08 -10.26 -20.68
C ILE A 53 -3.24 -9.52 -19.99
N GLY A 54 -3.49 -8.26 -20.36
CA GLY A 54 -4.59 -7.44 -19.87
C GLY A 54 -4.44 -7.02 -18.41
N PHE A 55 -3.21 -6.80 -17.93
CA PHE A 55 -2.97 -6.32 -16.56
C PHE A 55 -3.69 -5.00 -16.29
N ASN A 56 -4.40 -4.95 -15.16
CA ASN A 56 -5.16 -3.78 -14.72
C ASN A 56 -4.62 -3.25 -13.39
N LEU A 57 -3.93 -2.11 -13.46
CA LEU A 57 -3.39 -1.39 -12.30
C LEU A 57 -4.43 -1.11 -11.22
N ASN A 58 -5.68 -0.84 -11.61
CA ASN A 58 -6.76 -0.51 -10.67
C ASN A 58 -7.19 -1.71 -9.81
N ASN A 59 -6.80 -2.93 -10.19
CA ASN A 59 -7.02 -4.15 -9.42
C ASN A 59 -5.84 -4.49 -8.48
N GLY A 60 -4.76 -3.70 -8.49
CA GLY A 60 -3.58 -3.89 -7.66
C GLY A 60 -2.55 -4.85 -8.22
N ILE A 61 -1.39 -4.95 -7.55
CA ILE A 61 -0.28 -5.79 -8.00
C ILE A 61 -0.64 -7.29 -7.98
N GLY A 62 -1.66 -7.68 -7.20
CA GLY A 62 -2.22 -9.03 -7.21
C GLY A 62 -2.77 -9.44 -8.58
N ASP A 63 -3.30 -8.50 -9.37
CA ASP A 63 -3.78 -8.75 -10.74
C ASP A 63 -2.62 -9.10 -11.69
N LEU A 64 -1.44 -8.48 -11.50
CA LEU A 64 -0.22 -8.85 -12.22
C LEU A 64 0.15 -10.30 -11.91
N TYR A 65 0.29 -10.64 -10.62
CA TYR A 65 0.65 -12.00 -10.19
C TYR A 65 -0.35 -13.07 -10.65
N ALA A 66 -1.62 -12.72 -10.81
CA ALA A 66 -2.62 -13.62 -11.36
C ALA A 66 -2.43 -13.86 -12.87
N ARG A 67 -2.12 -12.81 -13.63
CA ARG A 67 -2.05 -12.85 -15.10
C ARG A 67 -0.75 -13.39 -15.64
N ILE A 68 0.38 -13.13 -14.98
CA ILE A 68 1.68 -13.62 -15.45
C ILE A 68 1.74 -15.15 -15.50
N LYS A 69 0.88 -15.87 -14.76
CA LYS A 69 0.77 -17.34 -14.82
C LYS A 69 0.47 -17.91 -16.20
N ALA A 70 -0.06 -17.09 -17.12
CA ALA A 70 -0.31 -17.48 -18.50
C ALA A 70 0.94 -17.37 -19.41
N LEU A 71 2.04 -16.79 -18.91
CA LEU A 71 3.28 -16.59 -19.66
C LEU A 71 4.23 -17.79 -19.50
N PRO A 72 5.25 -17.93 -20.36
CA PRO A 72 6.34 -18.88 -20.13
C PRO A 72 7.05 -18.64 -18.79
N ALA A 73 7.50 -19.71 -18.14
CA ALA A 73 8.11 -19.65 -16.80
C ALA A 73 9.31 -18.69 -16.71
N GLU A 74 10.12 -18.62 -17.76
CA GLU A 74 11.26 -17.68 -17.84
C GLU A 74 10.81 -16.22 -17.78
N LYS A 75 9.71 -15.87 -18.46
CA LYS A 75 9.17 -14.52 -18.46
C LYS A 75 8.49 -14.18 -17.13
N GLN A 76 7.83 -15.15 -16.49
CA GLN A 76 7.31 -15.00 -15.13
C GLN A 76 8.43 -14.68 -14.15
N ALA A 77 9.50 -15.49 -14.15
CA ALA A 77 10.64 -15.30 -13.26
C ALA A 77 11.34 -13.95 -13.49
N GLU A 78 11.45 -13.49 -14.74
CA GLU A 78 12.00 -12.16 -15.06
C GLU A 78 11.15 -11.04 -14.44
N ILE A 79 9.83 -11.06 -14.65
CA ILE A 79 8.91 -10.04 -14.11
C ILE A 79 8.95 -10.05 -12.58
N GLU A 80 8.90 -11.23 -11.96
CA GLU A 80 8.96 -11.36 -10.50
C GLU A 80 10.28 -10.82 -9.94
N ALA A 81 11.41 -11.10 -10.59
CA ALA A 81 12.71 -10.58 -10.18
C ALA A 81 12.79 -9.04 -10.26
N ASP A 82 12.22 -8.44 -11.31
CA ASP A 82 12.18 -6.97 -11.43
C ASP A 82 11.26 -6.34 -10.36
N ILE A 83 10.16 -7.00 -9.99
CA ILE A 83 9.32 -6.55 -8.86
C ILE A 83 10.08 -6.66 -7.53
N GLN A 84 10.87 -7.72 -7.31
CA GLN A 84 11.73 -7.82 -6.13
C GLN A 84 12.80 -6.73 -6.10
N ALA A 85 13.36 -6.36 -7.25
CA ALA A 85 14.30 -5.24 -7.35
C ALA A 85 13.65 -3.91 -6.95
N VAL A 86 12.37 -3.68 -7.29
CA VAL A 86 11.61 -2.51 -6.81
C VAL A 86 11.52 -2.51 -5.29
N TYR A 87 11.17 -3.62 -4.65
CA TYR A 87 11.08 -3.68 -3.18
C TYR A 87 12.41 -3.40 -2.49
N ALA A 88 13.54 -3.80 -3.08
CA ALA A 88 14.87 -3.54 -2.54
C ALA A 88 15.25 -2.05 -2.53
N VAL A 89 14.63 -1.23 -3.39
CA VAL A 89 14.97 0.20 -3.53
C VAL A 89 13.86 1.15 -3.05
N ARG A 90 12.62 0.70 -2.93
CA ARG A 90 11.48 1.49 -2.44
C ARG A 90 11.31 1.35 -0.92
N PRO A 91 10.56 2.24 -0.23
CA PRO A 91 10.24 2.02 1.19
C PRO A 91 9.45 0.73 1.37
N ALA A 92 9.60 0.07 2.52
CA ALA A 92 8.77 -1.08 2.84
C ALA A 92 7.27 -0.69 2.85
N LEU A 93 6.42 -1.58 2.36
CA LEU A 93 4.97 -1.41 2.39
C LEU A 93 4.39 -2.01 3.67
N ALA A 94 3.29 -1.44 4.14
CA ALA A 94 2.45 -2.13 5.12
C ALA A 94 1.91 -3.45 4.53
N MET A 95 1.81 -4.47 5.38
CA MET A 95 1.36 -5.81 5.00
C MET A 95 -0.08 -6.06 5.45
N VAL A 96 -0.84 -6.69 4.56
CA VAL A 96 -2.15 -7.29 4.88
C VAL A 96 -1.95 -8.68 5.48
N ASN A 97 -0.99 -9.44 4.92
CA ASN A 97 -0.56 -10.73 5.44
C ASN A 97 0.92 -10.93 5.13
N SER A 98 1.78 -10.76 6.13
CA SER A 98 3.24 -10.88 6.00
C SER A 98 3.67 -12.30 5.62
N ASP A 99 3.05 -13.33 6.22
CA ASP A 99 3.40 -14.74 5.98
C ASP A 99 3.19 -15.17 4.52
N LYS A 100 2.26 -14.51 3.83
CA LYS A 100 1.92 -14.76 2.42
C LYS A 100 2.46 -13.71 1.46
N GLY A 101 3.21 -12.72 1.96
CA GLY A 101 3.71 -11.61 1.15
C GLY A 101 2.64 -10.67 0.60
N ILE A 102 1.43 -10.65 1.19
CA ILE A 102 0.34 -9.79 0.71
C ILE A 102 0.51 -8.38 1.28
N THR A 103 0.88 -7.44 0.40
CA THR A 103 1.12 -6.02 0.73
C THR A 103 -0.17 -5.20 0.65
N ASN A 104 -0.15 -3.98 1.19
CA ASN A 104 -1.20 -2.97 1.02
C ASN A 104 -1.56 -2.67 -0.46
N LEU A 105 -0.63 -2.87 -1.39
CA LEU A 105 -0.85 -2.64 -2.83
C LEU A 105 -1.36 -3.88 -3.60
N HIS A 106 -1.64 -5.00 -2.93
CA HIS A 106 -2.07 -6.24 -3.59
C HIS A 106 -3.49 -6.15 -4.13
N VAL A 107 -4.45 -5.74 -3.31
CA VAL A 107 -5.86 -5.64 -3.68
C VAL A 107 -6.42 -4.32 -3.13
N PRO A 108 -7.12 -3.50 -3.95
CA PRO A 108 -7.60 -2.18 -3.56
C PRO A 108 -8.63 -2.19 -2.42
N SER A 109 -9.28 -3.33 -2.18
CA SER A 109 -10.32 -3.50 -1.16
C SER A 109 -9.81 -4.03 0.18
N ASP A 110 -8.54 -4.42 0.30
CA ASP A 110 -8.04 -5.07 1.52
C ASP A 110 -7.86 -4.05 2.66
N VAL A 111 -7.39 -2.84 2.35
CA VAL A 111 -7.14 -1.78 3.34
C VAL A 111 -8.13 -0.64 3.14
N ILE A 112 -9.22 -0.69 3.91
CA ILE A 112 -10.34 0.25 3.81
C ILE A 112 -10.17 1.36 4.86
N VAL A 113 -10.15 2.62 4.45
CA VAL A 113 -9.74 3.78 5.27
C VAL A 113 -10.48 3.89 6.61
N ASP A 114 -11.78 3.65 6.65
CA ASP A 114 -12.60 3.77 7.86
C ASP A 114 -12.40 2.65 8.88
N ALA A 115 -11.86 1.51 8.46
CA ALA A 115 -11.46 0.42 9.37
C ALA A 115 -9.96 0.46 9.70
N SER A 116 -9.14 0.70 8.68
CA SER A 116 -7.68 0.63 8.77
C SER A 116 -7.07 1.78 9.56
N MET A 117 -7.58 3.01 9.42
CA MET A 117 -7.03 4.15 10.15
C MET A 117 -7.28 4.04 11.67
N PRO A 118 -8.50 3.74 12.16
CA PRO A 118 -8.70 3.49 13.59
C PRO A 118 -7.89 2.31 14.14
N ALA A 119 -7.74 1.23 13.36
CA ALA A 119 -6.92 0.09 13.76
C ALA A 119 -5.45 0.48 13.95
N MET A 120 -4.87 1.20 12.98
CA MET A 120 -3.49 1.69 13.05
C MET A 120 -3.28 2.64 14.24
N ILE A 121 -4.20 3.59 14.46
CA ILE A 121 -4.12 4.54 15.59
C ILE A 121 -4.15 3.78 16.93
N ARG A 122 -5.05 2.81 17.06
CA ARG A 122 -5.17 1.99 18.28
C ARG A 122 -3.90 1.17 18.56
N ASP A 123 -3.30 0.59 17.54
CA ASP A 123 -2.06 -0.19 17.64
C ASP A 123 -0.81 0.71 17.67
N SER A 124 -0.86 1.75 18.49
CA SER A 124 0.24 2.69 18.74
C SER A 124 0.73 3.44 17.50
N GLY A 125 -0.14 3.67 16.52
CA GLY A 125 0.20 4.36 15.28
C GLY A 125 1.00 3.51 14.29
N LYS A 126 0.91 2.18 14.38
CA LYS A 126 1.76 1.24 13.64
C LYS A 126 0.97 0.30 12.73
N MET A 127 1.65 -0.24 11.73
CA MET A 127 1.16 -1.30 10.85
C MET A 127 2.19 -2.43 10.74
N TRP A 128 1.78 -3.57 10.20
CA TRP A 128 2.62 -4.76 10.07
C TRP A 128 3.62 -4.62 8.92
N ASN A 129 4.90 -4.91 9.19
CA ASN A 129 5.97 -4.98 8.20
C ASN A 129 6.15 -6.41 7.64
N THR A 130 7.16 -6.60 6.79
CA THR A 130 7.48 -7.89 6.15
C THR A 130 7.86 -8.97 7.15
N GLU A 131 8.40 -8.61 8.31
CA GLU A 131 8.80 -9.52 9.39
C GLU A 131 7.63 -9.87 10.34
N GLY A 132 6.42 -9.39 10.06
CA GLY A 132 5.27 -9.61 10.94
C GLY A 132 5.38 -8.84 12.26
N GLN A 133 6.00 -7.66 12.24
CA GLN A 133 6.17 -6.79 13.40
C GLN A 133 5.49 -5.42 13.16
N LEU A 134 5.05 -4.79 14.25
CA LEU A 134 4.48 -3.44 14.19
C LEU A 134 5.59 -2.39 13.99
N GLN A 135 5.43 -1.55 12.97
CA GLN A 135 6.36 -0.46 12.63
C GLN A 135 5.58 0.83 12.33
N ASP A 136 6.21 1.98 12.60
CA ASP A 136 5.64 3.28 12.25
C ASP A 136 5.35 3.37 10.75
N THR A 137 4.25 4.02 10.40
CA THR A 137 3.81 4.14 9.00
C THR A 137 3.55 5.59 8.60
N LYS A 138 3.75 5.87 7.32
CA LYS A 138 3.17 6.99 6.60
C LYS A 138 1.85 6.54 5.97
N ALA A 139 0.74 6.92 6.61
CA ALA A 139 -0.60 6.68 6.10
C ALA A 139 -0.98 7.70 5.02
N VAL A 140 -0.90 7.29 3.77
CA VAL A 140 -1.28 8.10 2.60
C VAL A 140 -2.79 8.08 2.42
N ILE A 141 -3.41 9.24 2.59
CA ILE A 141 -4.80 9.54 2.22
C ILE A 141 -4.73 10.73 1.25
N PRO A 142 -4.90 10.52 -0.08
CA PRO A 142 -4.65 11.57 -1.07
C PRO A 142 -5.55 12.80 -0.92
N ASP A 143 -6.81 12.60 -0.54
CA ASP A 143 -7.79 13.67 -0.46
C ASP A 143 -7.82 14.35 0.92
N ARG A 144 -7.72 15.68 0.91
CA ARG A 144 -7.64 16.52 2.12
C ARG A 144 -8.96 16.69 2.85
N CYS A 145 -10.10 16.31 2.28
CA CYS A 145 -11.41 16.54 2.92
C CYS A 145 -11.54 15.78 4.24
N TYR A 146 -10.89 14.62 4.35
CA TYR A 146 -10.96 13.76 5.53
C TYR A 146 -9.60 13.30 6.05
N ALA A 147 -8.48 13.56 5.35
CA ALA A 147 -7.16 13.20 5.85
C ALA A 147 -6.81 13.93 7.16
N THR A 148 -7.22 15.20 7.29
CA THR A 148 -6.83 16.09 8.39
C THR A 148 -7.41 15.67 9.75
N ILE A 149 -8.57 15.01 9.77
CA ILE A 149 -9.15 14.51 11.03
C ILE A 149 -8.29 13.39 11.65
N TYR A 150 -7.74 12.49 10.82
CA TYR A 150 -6.86 11.44 11.31
C TYR A 150 -5.53 12.00 11.80
N GLN A 151 -4.99 13.00 11.09
CA GLN A 151 -3.76 13.68 11.51
C GLN A 151 -3.92 14.32 12.90
N ALA A 152 -5.05 14.99 13.16
CA ALA A 152 -5.34 15.58 14.46
C ALA A 152 -5.38 14.54 15.59
N VAL A 153 -6.00 13.37 15.36
CA VAL A 153 -6.03 12.28 16.35
C VAL A 153 -4.64 11.69 16.58
N ILE A 154 -3.84 11.52 15.53
CA ILE A 154 -2.44 11.04 15.65
C ILE A 154 -1.60 12.01 16.49
N GLU A 155 -1.74 13.31 16.26
CA GLU A 155 -1.04 14.35 17.02
C GLU A 155 -1.48 14.40 18.47
N ASP A 156 -2.79 14.24 18.73
CA ASP A 156 -3.33 14.16 20.08
C ASP A 156 -2.77 12.96 20.84
N CYS A 157 -2.81 11.76 20.25
CA CYS A 157 -2.25 10.56 20.89
C CYS A 157 -0.73 10.65 21.12
N LYS A 158 0.01 11.31 20.22
CA LYS A 158 1.45 11.56 20.42
C LYS A 158 1.72 12.49 21.61
N LYS A 159 0.85 13.46 21.85
CA LYS A 159 1.00 14.46 22.91
C LYS A 159 0.45 13.99 24.25
N HIS A 160 -0.65 13.25 24.24
CA HIS A 160 -1.45 12.93 25.42
C HIS A 160 -1.45 11.43 25.77
N GLY A 161 -0.89 10.57 24.92
CA GLY A 161 -0.93 9.12 25.08
C GLY A 161 -2.19 8.50 24.46
N ALA A 162 -2.32 7.18 24.59
CA ALA A 162 -3.52 6.47 24.14
C ALA A 162 -4.75 6.87 24.97
N PHE A 163 -5.93 6.83 24.36
CA PHE A 163 -7.20 7.03 25.07
C PHE A 163 -7.37 6.01 26.19
N ASP A 164 -7.90 6.47 27.33
CA ASP A 164 -8.33 5.60 28.43
C ASP A 164 -9.83 5.27 28.27
N PRO A 165 -10.21 4.03 27.93
CA PRO A 165 -11.60 3.65 27.73
C PRO A 165 -12.48 3.77 28.99
N THR A 166 -11.88 3.89 30.19
CA THR A 166 -12.62 3.99 31.45
C THR A 166 -13.05 5.41 31.78
N THR A 167 -12.47 6.43 31.13
CA THR A 167 -12.66 7.85 31.47
C THR A 167 -12.85 8.78 30.26
N MET A 168 -13.00 8.23 29.04
CA MET A 168 -13.09 8.99 27.78
C MET A 168 -14.35 9.86 27.62
#